data_AF-Q0W472-F1
#
_entry.id   AF-Q0W472-F1
#
_cell.length_a   1.000
_cell.length_b   1.000
_cell.length_c   1.000
_cell.angle_alpha   90.00
_cell.angle_beta   90.00
_cell.angle_gamma   90.00
#
_symmetry.space_group_name_H-M   'P 1'
#
loop_
_entity.id
_entity.type
_entity.pdbx_description
1 polymer ?
#
loop_
_entity_poly.entity_id
_entity_poly.type
_entity_poly.pdbx_seq_one_letter_code
_entity_poly.pdbx_strand_id
1 'polypeptide(L)'
;MGSSKGSDSCHECGSDLLLYKCKYCGMVFCERHRRPQDHKCPGLSSYKQQVEAGTVEKPGMAAASSQAEVPDNQSTSRPAIIRWSFLGIKVLALAIIAMSLLAALILLIGYIDARTTITYVTLPVQNTTGVQVVLANNRSAVDPTYDELVRFLKADDTSSMKYVSPGWTCADFARRLHDNAEAQGIKAGFVGVEFYGDSIDYSIYDDGSGNLLSPPGAPDMGHGLNIFNTVDKGLVYVDASSIYEGSTGDRIAYVVEGREFNEIDLDYAAGTDYSFYSGYRQKYLDYIHELKEYNRLAKNYNQGIAEPGMELNQMALVLKSRSDVLNAKKAEIGPFYYPSGTVKKINVYW
;
A
#
# COMPACT_ATOMS: atom_id res chain seq x y z
N MET A 1 51.66 -8.53 -11.58
CA MET A 1 51.15 -7.48 -10.68
C MET A 1 49.66 -7.36 -10.93
N GLY A 2 48.84 -8.04 -10.11
CA GLY A 2 47.39 -8.08 -10.27
C GLY A 2 46.74 -7.03 -9.37
N SER A 3 46.09 -6.04 -9.98
CA SER A 3 45.29 -5.06 -9.24
C SER A 3 43.98 -5.70 -8.78
N SER A 4 43.77 -5.70 -7.47
CA SER A 4 42.50 -6.06 -6.83
C SER A 4 41.40 -5.08 -7.27
N LYS A 5 40.43 -5.53 -8.06
CA LYS A 5 39.19 -4.76 -8.30
C LYS A 5 38.40 -4.71 -6.99
N GLY A 6 38.22 -3.49 -6.46
CA GLY A 6 37.52 -3.23 -5.21
C GLY A 6 36.02 -3.54 -5.28
N SER A 7 35.40 -3.65 -4.11
CA SER A 7 33.99 -4.02 -3.85
C SER A 7 32.92 -3.11 -4.46
N ASP A 8 33.32 -2.01 -5.09
CA ASP A 8 32.46 -0.87 -5.40
C ASP A 8 32.22 -0.71 -6.91
N SER A 9 32.43 -1.80 -7.67
CA SER A 9 32.17 -1.84 -9.11
C SER A 9 31.66 -3.22 -9.53
N CYS A 10 30.88 -3.27 -10.61
CA CYS A 10 30.34 -4.51 -11.15
C CYS A 10 31.48 -5.44 -11.57
N HIS A 11 31.49 -6.66 -11.04
CA HIS A 11 32.54 -7.64 -11.28
C HIS A 11 32.67 -8.03 -12.76
N GLU A 12 31.56 -8.07 -13.50
CA GLU A 12 31.54 -8.42 -14.93
C GLU A 12 31.97 -7.26 -15.85
N CYS A 13 31.41 -6.07 -15.65
CA CYS A 13 31.56 -4.97 -16.62
C CYS A 13 32.22 -3.71 -16.07
N GLY A 14 32.51 -3.65 -14.76
CA GLY A 14 33.16 -2.51 -14.11
C GLY A 14 32.28 -1.25 -13.98
N SER A 15 30.96 -1.37 -14.11
CA SER A 15 30.03 -0.25 -13.86
C SER A 15 29.86 -0.03 -12.36
N ASP A 16 29.84 1.23 -11.91
CA ASP A 16 29.78 1.61 -10.49
C ASP A 16 28.35 2.04 -10.06
N LEU A 17 27.40 1.99 -11.00
CA LEU A 17 26.01 2.41 -10.80
C LEU A 17 25.09 1.23 -10.50
N LEU A 18 24.27 1.39 -9.45
CA LEU A 18 23.24 0.43 -8.99
C LEU A 18 23.82 -0.98 -8.79
N LEU A 19 24.63 -1.11 -7.75
CA LEU A 19 25.37 -2.32 -7.44
C LEU A 19 24.62 -3.23 -6.47
N TYR A 20 24.61 -4.52 -6.79
CA TYR A 20 23.93 -5.57 -6.05
C TYR A 20 24.90 -6.71 -5.73
N LYS A 21 24.95 -7.11 -4.45
CA LYS A 21 25.75 -8.26 -4.03
C LYS A 21 24.96 -9.55 -4.26
N CYS A 22 25.51 -10.46 -5.08
CA CYS A 22 24.89 -11.74 -5.35
C CYS A 22 24.94 -12.63 -4.10
N LYS A 23 23.78 -13.10 -3.64
CA LYS A 23 23.67 -13.94 -2.43
C LYS A 23 24.32 -15.33 -2.53
N TYR A 24 24.64 -15.77 -3.76
CA TYR A 24 25.18 -17.11 -4.01
C TYR A 24 26.71 -17.13 -4.11
N CYS A 25 27.31 -16.13 -4.77
CA CYS A 25 28.77 -16.04 -4.94
C CYS A 25 29.42 -14.89 -4.16
N GLY A 26 28.63 -14.00 -3.56
CA GLY A 26 29.11 -12.86 -2.76
C GLY A 26 29.71 -11.70 -3.57
N MET A 27 29.82 -11.82 -4.90
CA MET A 27 30.36 -10.78 -5.78
C MET A 27 29.31 -9.71 -6.10
N VAL A 28 29.76 -8.52 -6.51
CA VAL A 28 28.93 -7.32 -6.73
C VAL A 28 28.71 -7.10 -8.23
N PHE A 29 27.47 -6.83 -8.65
CA PHE A 29 27.09 -6.68 -10.06
C PHE A 29 26.12 -5.52 -10.27
N CYS A 30 26.17 -4.86 -11.42
CA CYS A 30 25.19 -3.83 -11.78
C CYS A 30 23.83 -4.45 -12.18
N GLU A 31 22.80 -3.62 -12.31
CA GLU A 31 21.42 -4.02 -12.67
C GLU A 31 21.34 -5.06 -13.81
N ARG A 32 22.11 -4.86 -14.88
CA ARG A 32 22.14 -5.76 -16.05
C ARG A 32 22.75 -7.14 -15.79
N HIS A 33 23.65 -7.26 -14.82
CA HIS A 33 24.38 -8.51 -14.55
C HIS A 33 24.03 -9.12 -13.19
N ARG A 34 23.00 -8.60 -12.50
CA ARG A 34 22.64 -9.02 -11.14
C ARG A 34 22.07 -10.43 -11.05
N ARG A 35 21.46 -10.95 -12.12
CA ARG A 35 20.85 -12.29 -12.08
C ARG A 35 21.92 -13.36 -12.23
N PRO A 36 21.80 -14.51 -11.54
CA PRO A 36 22.80 -15.58 -11.63
C PRO A 36 23.10 -16.10 -13.04
N GLN A 37 22.13 -15.98 -13.96
CA GLN A 37 22.29 -16.40 -15.36
C GLN A 37 23.13 -15.40 -16.16
N ASP A 38 23.04 -14.11 -15.82
CA ASP A 38 23.66 -13.00 -16.56
C ASP A 38 25.16 -12.85 -16.26
N HIS A 39 25.64 -13.40 -15.13
CA HIS A 39 27.06 -13.47 -14.78
C HIS A 39 27.57 -14.90 -14.57
N LYS A 40 26.82 -15.90 -15.05
CA LYS A 40 27.17 -17.34 -14.95
C LYS A 40 27.65 -17.73 -13.53
N CYS A 41 26.81 -17.43 -12.55
CA CYS A 41 27.13 -17.46 -11.12
C CYS A 41 27.83 -18.76 -10.68
N PRO A 42 29.09 -18.69 -10.21
CA PRO A 42 29.83 -19.88 -9.77
C PRO A 42 29.25 -20.50 -8.49
N GLY A 43 28.56 -19.71 -7.65
CA GLY A 43 27.90 -20.18 -6.43
C GLY A 43 26.51 -20.81 -6.64
N LEU A 44 26.01 -20.86 -7.89
CA LEU A 44 24.66 -21.35 -8.16
C LEU A 44 24.58 -22.87 -8.17
N SER A 45 25.63 -23.55 -8.63
CA SER A 45 25.70 -25.02 -8.68
C SER A 45 25.90 -25.63 -7.29
N SER A 46 26.75 -25.03 -6.45
CA SER A 46 26.94 -25.45 -5.05
C SER A 46 25.67 -25.25 -4.21
N TYR A 47 24.94 -24.15 -4.42
CA TYR A 47 23.64 -23.93 -3.78
C TYR A 47 22.60 -24.98 -4.21
N LYS A 48 22.54 -25.32 -5.51
CA LYS A 48 21.63 -26.37 -6.00
C LYS A 48 21.97 -27.75 -5.43
N GLN A 49 23.26 -28.09 -5.33
CA GLN A 49 23.72 -29.33 -4.69
C GLN A 49 23.45 -29.36 -3.18
N GLN A 50 23.51 -28.23 -2.47
CA GLN A 50 23.17 -28.16 -1.03
C GLN A 50 21.67 -28.36 -0.76
N VAL A 51 20.81 -27.91 -1.69
CA VAL A 51 19.36 -28.15 -1.66
C VAL A 51 19.03 -29.62 -1.98
N GLU A 52 19.79 -30.25 -2.88
CA GLU A 52 19.63 -31.68 -3.22
C GLU A 52 20.24 -32.62 -2.15
N ALA A 53 21.29 -32.18 -1.45
CA ALA A 53 21.94 -32.91 -0.36
C ALA A 53 21.29 -32.70 1.03
N GLY A 54 20.19 -31.93 1.10
CA GLY A 54 19.39 -31.77 2.32
C GLY A 54 20.02 -30.96 3.45
N THR A 55 21.03 -30.13 3.16
CA THR A 55 21.73 -29.31 4.18
C THR A 55 21.16 -27.89 4.32
N VAL A 56 20.14 -27.54 3.52
CA VAL A 56 19.37 -26.30 3.61
C VAL A 56 17.88 -26.64 3.39
N GLU A 57 17.01 -26.25 4.32
CA GLU A 57 15.59 -26.62 4.29
C GLU A 57 14.79 -25.87 3.21
N LYS A 58 13.88 -26.58 2.54
CA LYS A 58 12.84 -26.00 1.66
C LYS A 58 11.72 -25.38 2.51
N PRO A 59 11.23 -24.17 2.18
CA PRO A 59 10.03 -23.66 2.84
C PRO A 59 8.79 -24.41 2.36
N GLY A 60 8.11 -25.06 3.31
CA GLY A 60 6.73 -25.53 3.17
C GLY A 60 6.55 -26.89 2.50
N MET A 61 6.71 -27.97 3.28
CA MET A 61 5.71 -29.03 3.47
C MET A 61 6.34 -30.18 4.29
N ALA A 62 5.89 -30.31 5.53
CA ALA A 62 6.12 -31.43 6.44
C ALA A 62 4.74 -31.82 6.98
N ALA A 63 4.37 -33.08 7.21
CA ALA A 63 5.04 -34.36 7.02
C ALA A 63 4.02 -35.51 7.20
N ALA A 64 4.46 -36.68 6.76
CA ALA A 64 4.18 -38.02 7.28
C ALA A 64 2.81 -38.67 6.96
N SER A 65 2.75 -39.78 6.20
CA SER A 65 3.35 -41.12 6.37
C SER A 65 2.66 -41.95 7.46
N SER A 66 1.94 -43.00 7.04
CA SER A 66 2.41 -44.40 7.13
C SER A 66 1.23 -45.37 7.01
N GLN A 67 1.25 -46.26 6.02
CA GLN A 67 0.53 -47.53 6.08
C GLN A 67 1.57 -48.64 5.95
N ALA A 68 1.55 -49.58 6.89
CA ALA A 68 2.21 -50.87 6.80
C ALA A 68 1.18 -51.96 7.11
N GLU A 69 1.25 -53.02 6.33
CA GLU A 69 0.38 -54.20 6.30
C GLU A 69 0.49 -55.07 7.57
N VAL A 70 -0.55 -55.86 7.84
CA VAL A 70 -0.49 -57.09 8.66
C VAL A 70 -1.44 -58.14 8.03
N PRO A 71 -1.15 -59.47 8.07
CA PRO A 71 -1.63 -60.45 7.10
C PRO A 71 -2.86 -61.30 7.53
N ASP A 72 -3.11 -62.31 6.70
CA ASP A 72 -4.24 -63.22 6.50
C ASP A 72 -4.60 -64.25 7.61
N ASN A 73 -5.89 -64.66 7.58
CA ASN A 73 -6.54 -65.95 7.92
C ASN A 73 -6.54 -66.57 9.34
N GLN A 74 -7.73 -66.78 9.92
CA GLN A 74 -8.48 -68.05 9.84
C GLN A 74 -9.72 -68.07 10.76
N SER A 75 -10.74 -68.79 10.27
CA SER A 75 -12.03 -69.05 10.92
C SER A 75 -11.92 -69.94 12.15
N THR A 76 -12.83 -69.82 13.13
CA THR A 76 -13.58 -70.96 13.70
C THR A 76 -14.83 -70.48 14.46
N SER A 77 -15.82 -71.36 14.52
CA SER A 77 -17.21 -71.19 14.93
C SER A 77 -17.48 -71.31 16.44
N ARG A 78 -18.44 -70.49 16.92
CA ARG A 78 -19.51 -70.64 17.97
C ARG A 78 -19.42 -71.81 19.01
N PRO A 79 -19.89 -71.64 20.27
CA PRO A 79 -21.24 -71.10 20.56
C PRO A 79 -21.39 -70.15 21.77
N ALA A 80 -22.63 -69.66 21.90
CA ALA A 80 -23.09 -68.59 22.79
C ALA A 80 -23.31 -69.04 24.23
N ILE A 81 -23.01 -68.13 25.18
CA ILE A 81 -23.48 -68.22 26.58
C ILE A 81 -23.85 -66.80 27.10
N ILE A 82 -25.16 -66.60 27.21
CA ILE A 82 -25.99 -65.82 28.15
C ILE A 82 -25.38 -64.58 28.87
N ARG A 83 -25.99 -63.42 28.55
CA ARG A 83 -25.84 -62.09 29.15
C ARG A 83 -26.43 -61.99 30.56
N TRP A 84 -25.75 -61.27 31.44
CA TRP A 84 -26.37 -60.46 32.50
C TRP A 84 -26.09 -58.97 32.23
N SER A 85 -27.12 -58.15 32.36
CA SER A 85 -27.26 -56.82 31.73
C SER A 85 -26.79 -55.68 32.65
N PHE A 86 -25.69 -55.00 32.29
CA PHE A 86 -25.31 -53.65 32.79
C PHE A 86 -24.93 -52.68 31.65
N LEU A 87 -25.47 -52.90 30.45
CA LEU A 87 -25.13 -52.14 29.24
C LEU A 87 -25.58 -50.67 29.29
N GLY A 88 -26.69 -50.38 29.99
CA GLY A 88 -27.25 -49.03 30.08
C GLY A 88 -26.40 -48.06 30.92
N ILE A 89 -25.78 -48.54 32.01
CA ILE A 89 -25.02 -47.67 32.94
C ILE A 89 -23.70 -47.22 32.31
N LYS A 90 -22.99 -48.11 31.59
CA LYS A 90 -21.73 -47.76 30.90
C LYS A 90 -21.95 -46.81 29.73
N VAL A 91 -23.03 -46.99 28.96
CA VAL A 91 -23.39 -46.10 27.86
C VAL A 91 -23.82 -44.72 28.39
N LEU A 92 -24.58 -44.68 29.48
CA LEU A 92 -24.98 -43.44 30.14
C LEU A 92 -23.77 -42.67 30.71
N ALA A 93 -22.82 -43.37 31.35
CA ALA A 93 -21.60 -42.74 31.86
C ALA A 93 -20.73 -42.15 30.75
N LEU A 94 -20.56 -42.86 29.63
CA LEU A 94 -19.84 -42.35 28.46
C LEU A 94 -20.54 -41.13 27.83
N ALA A 95 -21.87 -41.13 27.78
CA ALA A 95 -22.64 -39.99 27.29
C ALA A 95 -22.49 -38.75 28.20
N ILE A 96 -22.49 -38.92 29.52
CA ILE A 96 -22.27 -37.82 30.48
C ILE A 96 -20.86 -37.25 30.35
N ILE A 97 -19.84 -38.11 30.22
CA ILE A 97 -18.44 -37.68 30.00
C ILE A 97 -18.35 -36.90 28.68
N ALA A 98 -18.94 -37.41 27.60
CA ALA A 98 -18.96 -36.73 26.30
C ALA A 98 -19.66 -35.36 26.38
N MET A 99 -20.82 -35.27 27.05
CA MET A 99 -21.52 -33.99 27.26
C MET A 99 -20.70 -33.01 28.11
N SER A 100 -20.00 -33.49 29.14
CA SER A 100 -19.15 -32.67 30.00
C SER A 100 -17.93 -32.14 29.25
N LEU A 101 -17.30 -32.98 28.42
CA LEU A 101 -16.20 -32.58 27.54
C LEU A 101 -16.66 -31.57 26.48
N LEU A 102 -17.85 -31.76 25.91
CA LEU A 102 -18.44 -30.80 24.97
C LEU A 102 -18.73 -29.46 25.64
N ALA A 103 -19.30 -29.45 26.85
CA ALA A 103 -19.53 -28.23 27.61
C ALA A 103 -18.22 -27.51 27.97
N ALA A 104 -17.19 -28.26 28.39
CA ALA A 104 -15.86 -27.70 28.66
C ALA A 104 -15.21 -27.13 27.39
N LEU A 105 -15.37 -27.77 26.24
CA LEU A 105 -14.89 -27.26 24.95
C LEU A 105 -15.61 -25.96 24.56
N ILE A 106 -16.93 -25.88 24.74
CA ILE A 106 -17.71 -24.66 24.47
C ILE A 106 -17.23 -23.52 25.38
N LEU A 107 -17.04 -23.78 26.67
CA LEU A 107 -16.52 -22.78 27.62
C LEU A 107 -15.09 -22.36 27.28
N LEU A 108 -14.23 -23.29 26.85
CA LEU A 108 -12.87 -22.99 26.42
C LEU A 108 -12.86 -22.13 25.15
N ILE A 109 -13.69 -22.45 24.16
CA ILE A 109 -13.85 -21.66 22.94
C ILE A 109 -14.34 -20.25 23.31
N GLY A 110 -15.36 -20.14 24.16
CA GLY A 110 -15.86 -18.85 24.64
C GLY A 110 -14.80 -18.05 25.41
N TYR A 111 -13.97 -18.73 26.22
CA TYR A 111 -12.86 -18.09 26.94
C TYR A 111 -11.78 -17.57 25.99
N ILE A 112 -11.40 -18.36 24.97
CA ILE A 112 -10.42 -17.94 23.96
C ILE A 112 -10.97 -16.77 23.15
N ASP A 113 -12.23 -16.84 22.68
CA ASP A 113 -12.85 -15.77 21.90
C ASP A 113 -12.97 -14.46 22.70
N ALA A 114 -13.37 -14.53 23.98
CA ALA A 114 -13.41 -13.37 24.88
C ALA A 114 -12.04 -12.76 25.17
N ARG A 115 -10.95 -13.51 24.96
CA ARG A 115 -9.56 -13.06 25.13
C ARG A 115 -8.86 -12.73 23.80
N THR A 116 -9.48 -13.04 22.68
CA THR A 116 -8.92 -12.76 21.36
C THR A 116 -9.23 -11.31 21.00
N THR A 117 -8.21 -10.46 21.01
CA THR A 117 -8.32 -9.04 20.67
C THR A 117 -8.19 -8.79 19.17
N ILE A 118 -7.46 -9.62 18.43
CA ILE A 118 -7.24 -9.44 16.99
C ILE A 118 -8.05 -10.46 16.19
N THR A 119 -8.81 -9.98 15.21
CA THR A 119 -9.53 -10.80 14.22
C THR A 119 -9.01 -10.50 12.82
N TYR A 120 -8.88 -11.53 11.99
CA TYR A 120 -8.42 -11.37 10.61
C TYR A 120 -9.58 -11.36 9.63
N VAL A 121 -9.60 -10.38 8.72
CA VAL A 121 -10.64 -10.22 7.69
C VAL A 121 -10.00 -10.25 6.32
N THR A 122 -10.41 -11.21 5.47
CA THR A 122 -9.98 -11.27 4.07
C THR A 122 -10.89 -10.42 3.20
N LEU A 123 -10.32 -9.44 2.52
CA LEU A 123 -11.06 -8.55 1.62
C LEU A 123 -11.23 -9.19 0.23
N PRO A 124 -12.29 -8.84 -0.51
CA PRO A 124 -12.43 -9.18 -1.93
C PRO A 124 -11.57 -8.26 -2.82
N VAL A 125 -10.34 -7.97 -2.38
CA VAL A 125 -9.38 -7.07 -3.05
C VAL A 125 -8.03 -7.77 -3.09
N GLN A 126 -7.42 -7.82 -4.27
CA GLN A 126 -6.08 -8.36 -4.48
C GLN A 126 -5.07 -7.24 -4.67
N ASN A 127 -3.88 -7.41 -4.11
CA ASN A 127 -2.75 -6.55 -4.47
C ASN A 127 -2.23 -6.88 -5.88
N THR A 128 -1.24 -6.12 -6.35
CA THR A 128 -0.68 -6.28 -7.71
C THR A 128 0.05 -7.61 -7.96
N THR A 129 0.28 -8.42 -6.91
CA THR A 129 0.81 -9.79 -7.04
C THR A 129 -0.27 -10.87 -7.10
N GLY A 130 -1.56 -10.50 -6.99
CA GLY A 130 -2.70 -11.42 -6.94
C GLY A 130 -3.00 -11.97 -5.55
N VAL A 131 -2.31 -11.50 -4.50
CA VAL A 131 -2.54 -11.92 -3.11
C VAL A 131 -3.72 -11.14 -2.55
N GLN A 132 -4.64 -11.84 -1.88
CA GLN A 132 -5.77 -11.21 -1.19
C GLN A 132 -5.28 -10.36 -0.02
N VAL A 133 -5.85 -9.17 0.13
CA VAL A 133 -5.62 -8.31 1.29
C VAL A 133 -6.29 -8.94 2.52
N VAL A 134 -5.51 -9.10 3.60
CA VAL A 134 -6.00 -9.56 4.91
C VAL A 134 -5.71 -8.48 5.93
N LEU A 135 -6.74 -8.00 6.61
CA LEU A 135 -6.67 -6.99 7.66
C LEU A 135 -6.59 -7.64 9.04
N ALA A 136 -5.87 -7.02 9.97
CA ALA A 136 -5.81 -7.41 11.38
C ALA A 136 -6.60 -6.40 12.25
N ASN A 137 -7.88 -6.66 12.47
CA ASN A 137 -8.76 -5.75 13.21
C ASN A 137 -8.65 -6.01 14.71
N ASN A 138 -8.47 -4.97 15.50
CA ASN A 138 -8.45 -5.00 16.94
C ASN A 138 -9.84 -4.69 17.49
N ARG A 139 -10.47 -5.67 18.15
CA ARG A 139 -11.80 -5.55 18.77
C ARG A 139 -11.91 -4.43 19.81
N SER A 140 -10.78 -3.97 20.34
CA SER A 140 -10.70 -2.88 21.32
C SER A 140 -10.29 -1.54 20.72
N ALA A 141 -10.03 -1.47 19.40
CA ALA A 141 -9.73 -0.21 18.74
C ALA A 141 -10.96 0.71 18.72
N VAL A 142 -10.71 2.00 18.87
CA VAL A 142 -11.74 3.04 18.99
C VAL A 142 -11.55 4.13 17.96
N ASP A 143 -12.64 4.82 17.67
CA ASP A 143 -12.65 6.00 16.81
C ASP A 143 -11.77 7.11 17.42
N PRO A 144 -10.74 7.61 16.73
CA PRO A 144 -9.83 8.63 17.26
C PRO A 144 -10.44 10.04 17.17
N THR A 145 -9.89 11.01 17.90
CA THR A 145 -9.98 12.42 17.50
C THR A 145 -9.11 12.68 16.28
N TYR A 146 -9.39 13.76 15.54
CA TYR A 146 -8.53 14.13 14.41
C TYR A 146 -7.08 14.40 14.84
N ASP A 147 -6.88 15.02 16.00
CA ASP A 147 -5.53 15.26 16.54
C ASP A 147 -4.80 13.96 16.91
N GLU A 148 -5.51 12.93 17.39
CA GLU A 148 -4.94 11.59 17.60
C GLU A 148 -4.56 10.92 16.30
N LEU A 149 -5.43 11.01 15.28
CA LEU A 149 -5.14 10.52 13.94
C LEU A 149 -3.87 11.18 13.37
N VAL A 150 -3.78 12.52 13.39
CA VAL A 150 -2.61 13.25 12.88
C VAL A 150 -1.33 12.85 13.63
N ARG A 151 -1.39 12.67 14.96
CA ARG A 151 -0.24 12.19 15.74
C ARG A 151 0.19 10.79 15.35
N PHE A 152 -0.76 9.89 15.11
CA PHE A 152 -0.49 8.55 14.62
C PHE A 152 0.19 8.58 13.25
N LEU A 153 -0.38 9.29 12.27
CA LEU A 153 0.18 9.38 10.91
C LEU A 153 1.62 9.93 10.93
N LYS A 154 1.89 10.96 11.73
CA LYS A 154 3.25 11.53 11.87
C LYS A 154 4.26 10.57 12.50
N ALA A 155 3.81 9.59 13.28
CA ALA A 155 4.67 8.61 13.94
C ALA A 155 4.80 7.30 13.13
N ASP A 156 3.84 7.01 12.25
CA ASP A 156 3.81 5.84 11.40
C ASP A 156 4.80 5.98 10.23
N ASP A 157 5.45 4.87 9.85
CA ASP A 157 6.47 4.82 8.79
C ASP A 157 5.95 4.26 7.47
N THR A 158 4.64 3.99 7.33
CA THR A 158 4.07 3.37 6.12
C THR A 158 4.34 4.22 4.89
N SER A 159 4.13 5.55 4.99
CA SER A 159 4.38 6.50 3.90
C SER A 159 5.87 6.68 3.55
N SER A 160 6.79 6.18 4.39
CA SER A 160 8.23 6.16 4.09
C SER A 160 8.68 4.95 3.27
N MET A 161 7.79 3.99 3.02
CA MET A 161 8.09 2.81 2.22
C MET A 161 8.13 3.14 0.72
N LYS A 162 8.98 2.43 -0.03
CA LYS A 162 9.08 2.63 -1.48
C LYS A 162 7.95 1.91 -2.20
N TYR A 163 7.24 2.62 -3.07
CA TYR A 163 6.29 2.01 -4.01
C TYR A 163 7.03 1.15 -5.04
N VAL A 164 6.64 -0.13 -5.17
CA VAL A 164 7.27 -1.12 -6.06
C VAL A 164 6.19 -1.92 -6.77
N SER A 165 6.09 -1.82 -8.10
CA SER A 165 5.11 -2.59 -8.88
C SER A 165 5.80 -3.62 -9.80
N PRO A 166 5.30 -4.87 -9.90
CA PRO A 166 4.33 -5.51 -9.01
C PRO A 166 5.01 -5.92 -7.70
N GLY A 167 4.41 -5.64 -6.53
CA GLY A 167 5.04 -6.01 -5.25
C GLY A 167 4.48 -5.31 -4.01
N TRP A 168 4.76 -4.02 -3.90
CA TRP A 168 4.35 -3.13 -2.81
C TRP A 168 3.64 -1.91 -3.40
N THR A 169 2.32 -1.95 -3.38
CA THR A 169 1.43 -1.02 -4.10
C THR A 169 0.36 -0.47 -3.16
N CYS A 170 -0.54 0.39 -3.65
CA CYS A 170 -1.54 1.08 -2.82
C CYS A 170 -2.29 0.17 -1.84
N ALA A 171 -2.69 -1.04 -2.27
CA ALA A 171 -3.32 -2.03 -1.40
C ALA A 171 -2.42 -2.48 -0.22
N ASP A 172 -1.10 -2.60 -0.43
CA ASP A 172 -0.14 -3.01 0.60
C ASP A 172 0.15 -1.89 1.61
N PHE A 173 0.23 -0.64 1.13
CA PHE A 173 0.29 0.55 2.00
C PHE A 173 -0.98 0.65 2.85
N ALA A 174 -2.15 0.57 2.23
CA ALA A 174 -3.42 0.72 2.94
C ALA A 174 -3.64 -0.40 3.99
N ARG A 175 -3.25 -1.64 3.68
CA ARG A 175 -3.22 -2.74 4.65
C ARG A 175 -2.28 -2.44 5.82
N ARG A 176 -1.06 -1.99 5.54
CA ARG A 176 -0.05 -1.72 6.59
C ARG A 176 -0.49 -0.58 7.51
N LEU A 177 -0.97 0.54 6.96
CA LEU A 177 -1.43 1.67 7.76
C LEU A 177 -2.63 1.27 8.65
N HIS A 178 -3.57 0.51 8.09
CA HIS A 178 -4.68 -0.08 8.85
C HIS A 178 -4.18 -0.92 10.04
N ASP A 179 -3.35 -1.94 9.77
CA ASP A 179 -2.88 -2.88 10.78
C ASP A 179 -2.07 -2.16 11.89
N ASN A 180 -1.29 -1.14 11.51
CA ASN A 180 -0.54 -0.32 12.46
C ASN A 180 -1.45 0.56 13.34
N ALA A 181 -2.52 1.14 12.77
CA ALA A 181 -3.50 1.91 13.54
C ALA A 181 -4.23 1.02 14.54
N GLU A 182 -4.74 -0.13 14.09
CA GLU A 182 -5.46 -1.11 14.92
C GLU A 182 -4.56 -1.65 16.05
N ALA A 183 -3.28 -1.89 15.77
CA ALA A 183 -2.29 -2.28 16.78
C ALA A 183 -2.06 -1.20 17.86
N GLN A 184 -2.29 0.08 17.54
CA GLN A 184 -2.24 1.20 18.47
C GLN A 184 -3.62 1.51 19.11
N GLY A 185 -4.64 0.70 18.83
CA GLY A 185 -6.00 0.89 19.34
C GLY A 185 -6.78 1.98 18.63
N ILE A 186 -6.33 2.41 17.44
CA ILE A 186 -7.02 3.36 16.58
C ILE A 186 -7.80 2.57 15.54
N LYS A 187 -9.11 2.75 15.51
CA LYS A 187 -9.97 2.04 14.56
C LYS A 187 -9.77 2.59 13.16
N ALA A 188 -9.49 1.70 12.20
CA ALA A 188 -9.25 2.05 10.81
C ALA A 188 -10.09 1.19 9.88
N GLY A 189 -10.34 1.71 8.68
CA GLY A 189 -10.92 0.94 7.59
C GLY A 189 -10.01 0.94 6.37
N PHE A 190 -10.20 -0.04 5.49
CA PHE A 190 -9.65 -0.08 4.15
C PHE A 190 -10.69 0.45 3.15
N VAL A 191 -10.24 1.20 2.16
CA VAL A 191 -11.09 1.75 1.10
C VAL A 191 -10.54 1.34 -0.26
N GLY A 192 -11.38 0.69 -1.05
CA GLY A 192 -11.15 0.47 -2.47
C GLY A 192 -11.92 1.49 -3.31
N VAL A 193 -11.22 2.23 -4.17
CA VAL A 193 -11.78 3.24 -5.06
C VAL A 193 -11.70 2.75 -6.51
N GLU A 194 -12.83 2.79 -7.22
CA GLU A 194 -12.87 2.58 -8.67
C GLU A 194 -13.01 3.93 -9.38
N PHE A 195 -12.40 4.09 -10.54
CA PHE A 195 -12.51 5.30 -11.37
C PHE A 195 -13.29 5.05 -12.67
N TYR A 196 -13.89 6.11 -13.21
CA TYR A 196 -14.30 6.15 -14.62
C TYR A 196 -13.04 6.39 -15.47
N GLY A 197 -12.65 5.40 -16.29
CA GLY A 197 -11.51 5.52 -17.21
C GLY A 197 -11.57 6.79 -18.08
N ASP A 198 -10.43 7.45 -18.25
CA ASP A 198 -10.20 8.65 -19.08
C ASP A 198 -11.05 9.90 -18.80
N SER A 199 -11.66 10.01 -17.62
CA SER A 199 -12.65 11.08 -17.34
C SER A 199 -12.09 12.45 -16.94
N ILE A 200 -10.77 12.60 -16.77
CA ILE A 200 -10.17 13.87 -16.33
C ILE A 200 -9.64 14.66 -17.51
N ASP A 201 -10.24 15.82 -17.77
CA ASP A 201 -9.70 16.80 -18.69
C ASP A 201 -8.52 17.53 -18.04
N TYR A 202 -7.29 17.08 -18.35
CA TYR A 202 -6.07 17.71 -17.85
C TYR A 202 -5.76 19.06 -18.52
N SER A 203 -6.44 19.43 -19.61
CA SER A 203 -6.16 20.69 -20.31
C SER A 203 -6.46 21.94 -19.48
N ILE A 204 -7.34 21.81 -18.47
CA ILE A 204 -7.63 22.88 -17.52
C ILE A 204 -6.42 23.23 -16.63
N TYR A 205 -5.45 22.33 -16.53
CA TYR A 205 -4.21 22.52 -15.77
C TYR A 205 -3.03 22.96 -16.66
N ASP A 206 -3.26 23.27 -17.94
CA ASP A 206 -2.25 23.79 -18.85
C ASP A 206 -1.82 25.22 -18.49
N ASP A 207 -0.63 25.33 -17.92
CA ASP A 207 0.05 26.60 -17.60
C ASP A 207 0.71 27.28 -18.81
N GLY A 208 0.50 26.78 -20.03
CA GLY A 208 1.04 27.34 -21.25
C GLY A 208 2.57 27.23 -21.40
N SER A 209 3.25 26.50 -20.50
CA SER A 209 4.69 26.22 -20.62
C SER A 209 5.02 25.25 -21.76
N GLY A 210 4.01 24.53 -22.27
CA GLY A 210 4.19 23.44 -23.23
C GLY A 210 4.64 22.13 -22.58
N ASN A 211 4.70 22.07 -21.24
CA ASN A 211 5.11 20.90 -20.47
C ASN A 211 3.94 20.23 -19.73
N LEU A 212 2.72 20.29 -20.28
CA LEU A 212 1.60 19.52 -19.73
C LEU A 212 1.89 18.03 -19.96
N LEU A 213 2.52 17.42 -18.97
CA LEU A 213 2.66 15.98 -18.88
C LEU A 213 1.39 15.48 -18.21
N SER A 214 0.55 14.75 -18.96
CA SER A 214 -0.45 13.90 -18.32
C SER A 214 0.27 13.03 -17.28
N PRO A 215 -0.22 12.94 -16.03
CA PRO A 215 0.46 12.17 -15.01
C PRO A 215 0.72 10.74 -15.52
N PRO A 216 1.93 10.19 -15.31
CA PRO A 216 2.25 8.84 -15.73
C PRO A 216 1.44 7.84 -14.92
N GLY A 217 0.40 7.29 -15.53
CA GLY A 217 -0.46 6.28 -14.91
C GLY A 217 -1.86 6.35 -15.48
N ALA A 218 -2.24 5.34 -16.27
CA ALA A 218 -3.61 5.22 -16.75
C ALA A 218 -4.56 5.05 -15.54
N PRO A 219 -5.75 5.67 -15.56
CA PRO A 219 -6.79 5.52 -14.52
C PRO A 219 -7.38 4.09 -14.42
N ASP A 220 -6.74 3.09 -15.03
CA ASP A 220 -7.23 1.73 -15.25
C ASP A 220 -7.00 0.78 -14.05
N MET A 221 -6.34 1.25 -13.00
CA MET A 221 -6.14 0.49 -11.78
C MET A 221 -6.80 1.25 -10.64
N GLY A 222 -7.84 0.68 -10.04
CA GLY A 222 -8.46 1.25 -8.85
C GLY A 222 -7.44 1.54 -7.74
N HIS A 223 -7.84 2.35 -6.77
CA HIS A 223 -6.95 2.82 -5.70
C HIS A 223 -7.28 2.20 -4.35
N GLY A 224 -6.27 2.01 -3.51
CA GLY A 224 -6.39 1.50 -2.14
C GLY A 224 -5.91 2.54 -1.14
N LEU A 225 -6.76 2.91 -0.19
CA LEU A 225 -6.46 3.91 0.85
C LEU A 225 -7.16 3.56 2.17
N ASN A 226 -7.06 4.41 3.19
CA ASN A 226 -7.66 4.19 4.50
C ASN A 226 -8.75 5.19 4.85
N ILE A 227 -9.65 4.79 5.75
CA ILE A 227 -10.67 5.66 6.33
C ILE A 227 -10.64 5.57 7.84
N PHE A 228 -10.82 6.70 8.51
CA PHE A 228 -10.91 6.82 9.95
C PHE A 228 -12.20 7.56 10.29
N ASN A 229 -13.01 7.00 11.18
CA ASN A 229 -14.17 7.70 11.72
C ASN A 229 -13.69 8.54 12.91
N THR A 230 -13.42 9.83 12.69
CA THR A 230 -12.99 10.71 13.77
C THR A 230 -14.19 11.25 14.55
N VAL A 231 -14.04 11.37 15.87
CA VAL A 231 -15.15 11.80 16.74
C VAL A 231 -15.53 13.28 16.59
N ASP A 232 -14.67 14.09 15.98
CA ASP A 232 -14.77 15.55 15.89
C ASP A 232 -14.77 16.11 14.45
N LYS A 233 -14.24 15.36 13.46
CA LYS A 233 -14.23 15.75 12.04
C LYS A 233 -15.00 14.79 11.13
N GLY A 234 -15.59 13.73 11.67
CA GLY A 234 -16.28 12.70 10.90
C GLY A 234 -15.32 11.81 10.12
N LEU A 235 -15.72 11.34 8.94
CA LEU A 235 -14.89 10.46 8.13
C LEU A 235 -13.70 11.21 7.53
N VAL A 236 -12.50 10.68 7.74
CA VAL A 236 -11.25 11.19 7.16
C VAL A 236 -10.61 10.09 6.34
N TYR A 237 -10.34 10.38 5.07
CA TYR A 237 -9.67 9.45 4.17
C TYR A 237 -8.19 9.79 4.10
N VAL A 238 -7.34 8.78 4.18
CA VAL A 238 -5.88 8.92 4.24
C VAL A 238 -5.24 8.02 3.20
N ASP A 239 -4.33 8.58 2.41
CA ASP A 239 -3.51 7.83 1.46
C ASP A 239 -2.02 7.88 1.86
N ALA A 240 -1.47 6.70 2.17
CA ALA A 240 -0.07 6.51 2.51
C ALA A 240 0.81 6.08 1.31
N SER A 241 0.22 5.91 0.12
CA SER A 241 0.85 5.24 -1.02
C SER A 241 1.47 6.19 -2.06
N SER A 242 1.86 7.39 -1.64
CA SER A 242 2.36 8.42 -2.55
C SER A 242 3.49 7.94 -3.46
N ILE A 243 3.31 8.15 -4.76
CA ILE A 243 4.25 7.78 -5.82
C ILE A 243 5.07 8.98 -6.31
N TYR A 244 4.80 10.18 -5.80
CA TYR A 244 5.41 11.40 -6.31
C TYR A 244 6.80 11.62 -5.68
N GLU A 245 7.82 11.74 -6.53
CA GLU A 245 9.19 11.99 -6.10
C GLU A 245 9.28 13.31 -5.31
N GLY A 246 9.67 13.23 -4.03
CA GLY A 246 9.71 14.37 -3.11
C GLY A 246 8.44 14.61 -2.29
N SER A 247 7.35 13.86 -2.54
CA SER A 247 6.22 13.79 -1.61
C SER A 247 6.63 12.88 -0.44
N THR A 248 6.57 13.42 0.77
CA THR A 248 6.88 12.69 2.01
C THR A 248 5.68 12.74 2.92
N GLY A 249 5.20 11.59 3.39
CA GLY A 249 4.16 11.52 4.42
C GLY A 249 2.78 11.12 3.90
N ASP A 250 1.88 10.90 4.85
CA ASP A 250 0.48 10.60 4.58
C ASP A 250 -0.26 11.83 4.04
N ARG A 251 -1.27 11.59 3.20
CA ARG A 251 -2.06 12.65 2.57
C ARG A 251 -3.53 12.50 2.90
N ILE A 252 -4.23 13.63 3.04
CA ILE A 252 -5.68 13.62 3.16
C ILE A 252 -6.27 13.45 1.76
N ALA A 253 -7.03 12.38 1.58
CA ALA A 253 -7.70 12.07 0.33
C ALA A 253 -9.11 12.65 0.30
N TYR A 254 -9.51 13.20 -0.83
CA TYR A 254 -10.84 13.76 -1.06
C TYR A 254 -11.56 12.91 -2.09
N VAL A 255 -12.48 12.09 -1.59
CA VAL A 255 -13.13 11.03 -2.36
C VAL A 255 -14.65 11.13 -2.19
N VAL A 256 -15.36 11.36 -3.31
CA VAL A 256 -16.82 11.40 -3.38
C VAL A 256 -17.24 10.81 -4.73
N GLU A 257 -18.18 9.86 -4.73
CA GLU A 257 -18.70 9.27 -5.97
C GLU A 257 -19.21 10.34 -6.95
N GLY A 258 -18.84 10.22 -8.22
CA GLY A 258 -19.16 11.18 -9.28
C GLY A 258 -18.31 12.46 -9.26
N ARG A 259 -17.30 12.57 -8.40
CA ARG A 259 -16.38 13.71 -8.33
C ARG A 259 -14.94 13.26 -8.60
N GLU A 260 -14.06 14.20 -8.92
CA GLU A 260 -12.64 13.89 -9.07
C GLU A 260 -12.02 13.50 -7.72
N PHE A 261 -11.18 12.47 -7.74
CA PHE A 261 -10.34 12.06 -6.63
C PHE A 261 -9.05 12.87 -6.66
N ASN A 262 -8.69 13.43 -5.51
CA ASN A 262 -7.41 14.07 -5.31
C ASN A 262 -7.02 14.01 -3.84
N GLU A 263 -5.84 14.50 -3.54
CA GLU A 263 -5.18 14.36 -2.26
C GLU A 263 -4.31 15.57 -1.99
N ILE A 264 -4.16 15.91 -0.72
CA ILE A 264 -3.35 17.03 -0.27
C ILE A 264 -2.49 16.55 0.89
N ASP A 265 -1.22 16.95 0.87
CA ASP A 265 -0.28 16.70 1.96
C ASP A 265 -0.87 17.12 3.31
N LEU A 266 -0.63 16.29 4.34
CA LEU A 266 -1.21 16.48 5.67
C LEU A 266 -0.97 17.89 6.24
N ASP A 267 0.18 18.50 5.95
CA ASP A 267 0.54 19.84 6.43
C ASP A 267 -0.19 20.99 5.68
N TYR A 268 -0.82 20.71 4.53
CA TYR A 268 -1.57 21.70 3.74
C TYR A 268 -3.10 21.45 3.76
N ALA A 269 -3.54 20.27 4.22
CA ALA A 269 -4.95 19.90 4.31
C ALA A 269 -5.64 20.52 5.54
N ALA A 270 -5.97 21.81 5.48
CA ALA A 270 -6.64 22.52 6.59
C ALA A 270 -8.11 22.08 6.84
N GLY A 271 -8.71 21.31 5.93
CA GLY A 271 -10.02 20.69 6.08
C GLY A 271 -10.03 19.28 5.52
N THR A 272 -10.92 18.43 6.02
CA THR A 272 -11.02 17.01 5.62
C THR A 272 -12.20 16.74 4.68
N ASP A 273 -13.09 17.72 4.51
CA ASP A 273 -14.27 17.58 3.67
C ASP A 273 -14.01 17.98 2.21
N TYR A 274 -14.87 17.50 1.31
CA TYR A 274 -14.73 17.76 -0.12
C TYR A 274 -14.95 19.25 -0.49
N SER A 275 -15.64 20.03 0.35
CA SER A 275 -15.87 21.46 0.09
C SER A 275 -14.57 22.27 0.29
N PHE A 276 -13.75 21.88 1.27
CA PHE A 276 -12.40 22.39 1.42
C PHE A 276 -11.57 22.13 0.16
N TYR A 277 -11.56 20.88 -0.33
CA TYR A 277 -10.87 20.54 -1.58
C TYR A 277 -11.38 21.34 -2.78
N SER A 278 -12.69 21.55 -2.89
CA SER A 278 -13.25 22.34 -3.98
C SER A 278 -12.72 23.79 -3.98
N GLY A 279 -12.58 24.40 -2.80
CA GLY A 279 -11.96 25.71 -2.64
C GLY A 279 -10.47 25.71 -2.95
N TYR A 280 -9.74 24.71 -2.47
CA TYR A 280 -8.31 24.51 -2.75
C TYR A 280 -8.04 24.40 -4.26
N ARG A 281 -8.81 23.54 -4.95
CA ARG A 281 -8.75 23.34 -6.39
C ARG A 281 -8.98 24.65 -7.15
N GLN A 282 -9.97 25.44 -6.74
CA GLN A 282 -10.24 26.72 -7.40
C GLN A 282 -9.06 27.69 -7.26
N LYS A 283 -8.47 27.82 -6.07
CA LYS A 283 -7.26 28.63 -5.86
C LYS A 283 -6.12 28.20 -6.80
N TYR A 284 -5.94 26.90 -6.99
CA TYR A 284 -4.92 26.37 -7.89
C TYR A 284 -5.21 26.67 -9.36
N LEU A 285 -6.47 26.53 -9.80
CA LEU A 285 -6.86 26.88 -11.18
C LEU A 285 -6.66 28.38 -11.46
N ASP A 286 -6.98 29.24 -10.50
CA ASP A 286 -6.72 30.68 -10.61
C ASP A 286 -5.22 30.96 -10.73
N TYR A 287 -4.39 30.26 -9.95
CA TYR A 287 -2.93 30.32 -10.05
C TYR A 287 -2.42 29.87 -11.43
N ILE A 288 -2.91 28.74 -11.96
CA ILE A 288 -2.51 28.23 -13.28
C ILE A 288 -2.89 29.22 -14.39
N HIS A 289 -4.09 29.81 -14.31
CA HIS A 289 -4.51 30.83 -15.28
C HIS A 289 -3.58 32.05 -15.29
N GLU A 290 -3.15 32.52 -14.12
CA GLU A 290 -2.19 33.64 -14.02
C GLU A 290 -0.78 33.24 -14.46
N LEU A 291 -0.35 32.01 -14.14
CA LEU A 291 0.93 31.46 -14.57
C LEU A 291 0.99 31.32 -16.09
N LYS A 292 -0.12 30.95 -16.74
CA LYS A 292 -0.25 30.89 -18.20
C LYS A 292 0.01 32.23 -18.86
N GLU A 293 -0.58 33.29 -18.32
CA GLU A 293 -0.34 34.63 -18.83
C GLU A 293 1.11 35.08 -18.57
N TYR A 294 1.66 34.77 -17.39
CA TYR A 294 3.08 35.04 -17.11
C TYR A 294 4.01 34.32 -18.09
N ASN A 295 3.79 33.04 -18.36
CA ASN A 295 4.59 32.25 -19.29
C ASN A 295 4.49 32.79 -20.73
N ARG A 296 3.31 33.23 -21.16
CA ARG A 296 3.11 33.91 -22.45
C ARG A 296 3.94 35.18 -22.55
N LEU A 297 3.87 36.05 -21.53
CA LEU A 297 4.63 37.29 -21.48
C LEU A 297 6.14 37.01 -21.44
N ALA A 298 6.58 36.07 -20.61
CA ALA A 298 7.99 35.70 -20.49
C ALA A 298 8.55 35.19 -21.83
N LYS A 299 7.77 34.40 -22.57
CA LYS A 299 8.13 33.94 -23.92
C LYS A 299 8.33 35.11 -24.89
N ASN A 300 7.40 36.07 -24.92
CA ASN A 300 7.51 37.26 -25.78
C ASN A 300 8.75 38.09 -25.41
N TYR A 301 8.94 38.37 -24.11
CA TYR A 301 10.09 39.12 -23.61
C TYR A 301 11.42 38.45 -23.98
N ASN A 302 11.53 37.12 -23.81
CA ASN A 302 12.73 36.35 -24.19
C ASN A 302 13.01 36.36 -25.70
N GLN A 303 11.99 36.65 -26.53
CA GLN A 303 12.12 36.84 -27.98
C GLN A 303 12.38 38.30 -28.37
N GLY A 304 12.51 39.22 -27.40
CA GLY A 304 12.66 40.66 -27.65
C GLY A 304 11.39 41.32 -28.15
N ILE A 305 10.23 40.67 -27.98
CA ILE A 305 8.92 41.17 -28.40
C ILE A 305 8.24 41.81 -27.19
N ALA A 306 7.98 43.11 -27.26
CA ALA A 306 7.21 43.82 -26.24
C ALA A 306 5.70 43.75 -26.53
N GLU A 307 4.88 43.83 -25.48
CA GLU A 307 3.43 43.92 -25.65
C GLU A 307 3.03 45.26 -26.27
N PRO A 308 1.92 45.33 -27.03
CA PRO A 308 1.43 46.58 -27.60
C PRO A 308 1.28 47.68 -26.53
N GLY A 309 1.94 48.83 -26.74
CA GLY A 309 1.90 49.96 -25.81
C GLY A 309 2.81 49.83 -24.59
N MET A 310 3.73 48.85 -24.57
CA MET A 310 4.69 48.64 -23.49
C MET A 310 6.11 48.51 -24.04
N GLU A 311 7.07 49.19 -23.43
CA GLU A 311 8.50 49.02 -23.74
C GLU A 311 9.08 47.77 -23.05
N LEU A 312 10.15 47.18 -23.60
CA LEU A 312 10.76 45.96 -23.02
C LEU A 312 11.19 46.11 -21.56
N ASN A 313 11.69 47.29 -21.16
CA ASN A 313 12.07 47.56 -19.78
C ASN A 313 10.86 47.60 -18.83
N GLN A 314 9.73 48.14 -19.29
CA GLN A 314 8.46 48.12 -18.53
C GLN A 314 7.94 46.68 -18.41
N MET A 315 8.04 45.91 -19.48
CA MET A 315 7.68 44.50 -19.50
C MET A 315 8.50 43.67 -18.51
N ALA A 316 9.81 43.94 -18.37
CA ALA A 316 10.66 43.31 -17.37
C ALA A 316 10.18 43.58 -15.92
N LEU A 317 9.72 44.81 -15.63
CA LEU A 317 9.16 45.16 -14.32
C LEU A 317 7.83 44.44 -14.05
N VAL A 318 6.97 44.34 -15.07
CA VAL A 318 5.70 43.60 -14.99
C VAL A 318 5.95 42.11 -14.72
N LEU A 319 6.91 41.50 -15.44
CA LEU A 319 7.29 40.10 -15.22
C LEU A 319 7.81 39.88 -13.80
N LYS A 320 8.69 40.76 -13.31
CA LYS A 320 9.18 40.67 -11.92
C LYS A 320 8.05 40.75 -10.91
N SER A 321 7.16 41.75 -11.03
CA SER A 321 6.03 41.91 -10.11
C SER A 321 5.08 40.72 -10.15
N ARG A 322 4.79 40.16 -11.34
CA ARG A 322 3.94 38.97 -11.48
C ARG A 322 4.59 37.73 -10.88
N SER A 323 5.89 37.55 -11.08
CA SER A 323 6.65 36.44 -10.48
C SER A 323 6.60 36.50 -8.95
N ASP A 324 6.77 37.69 -8.37
CA ASP A 324 6.69 37.89 -6.92
C ASP A 324 5.30 37.48 -6.37
N VAL A 325 4.21 37.87 -7.05
CA VAL A 325 2.82 37.49 -6.70
C VAL A 325 2.58 35.99 -6.86
N LEU A 326 3.01 35.39 -7.97
CA LEU A 326 2.84 33.96 -8.23
C LEU A 326 3.60 33.11 -7.20
N ASN A 327 4.81 33.52 -6.82
CA ASN A 327 5.58 32.84 -5.77
C ASN A 327 4.88 32.88 -4.42
N ALA A 328 4.31 34.04 -4.04
CA ALA A 328 3.53 34.17 -2.81
C ALA A 328 2.28 33.29 -2.83
N LYS A 329 1.53 33.28 -3.94
CA LYS A 329 0.35 32.41 -4.12
C LYS A 329 0.73 30.92 -4.06
N LYS A 330 1.79 30.52 -4.73
CA LYS A 330 2.27 29.12 -4.71
C LYS A 330 2.66 28.68 -3.29
N ALA A 331 3.30 29.56 -2.52
CA ALA A 331 3.65 29.28 -1.13
C ALA A 331 2.41 29.16 -0.22
N GLU A 332 1.36 29.94 -0.47
CA GLU A 332 0.08 29.84 0.26
C GLU A 332 -0.68 28.57 -0.09
N ILE A 333 -0.76 28.24 -1.38
CA ILE A 333 -1.54 27.08 -1.87
C ILE A 333 -0.82 25.78 -1.47
N GLY A 334 0.49 25.69 -1.69
CA GLY A 334 1.25 24.47 -1.45
C GLY A 334 1.34 23.56 -2.69
N PRO A 335 1.75 22.30 -2.50
CA PRO A 335 1.95 21.35 -3.59
C PRO A 335 0.60 20.88 -4.16
N PHE A 336 0.48 20.89 -5.48
CA PHE A 336 -0.69 20.36 -6.17
C PHE A 336 -0.39 19.04 -6.85
N TYR A 337 -1.32 18.10 -6.69
CA TYR A 337 -1.30 16.81 -7.35
C TYR A 337 -2.41 16.77 -8.39
N TYR A 338 -2.10 16.21 -9.57
CA TYR A 338 -3.10 16.00 -10.58
C TYR A 338 -4.15 15.00 -10.07
N PRO A 339 -5.45 15.27 -10.28
CA PRO A 339 -6.50 14.32 -9.90
C PRO A 339 -6.28 12.97 -10.59
N SER A 340 -6.43 11.87 -9.87
CA SER A 340 -6.17 10.53 -10.41
C SER A 340 -7.32 9.98 -11.27
N GLY A 341 -8.53 10.54 -11.14
CA GLY A 341 -9.70 10.06 -11.86
C GLY A 341 -11.01 10.57 -11.28
N THR A 342 -12.12 10.41 -12.00
CA THR A 342 -13.46 10.59 -11.42
C THR A 342 -13.87 9.32 -10.69
N VAL A 343 -14.22 9.43 -9.42
CA VAL A 343 -14.64 8.31 -8.57
C VAL A 343 -15.92 7.70 -9.11
N LYS A 344 -15.86 6.44 -9.51
CA LYS A 344 -17.00 5.63 -9.93
C LYS A 344 -17.67 4.96 -8.74
N LYS A 345 -16.87 4.40 -7.82
CA LYS A 345 -17.38 3.64 -6.69
C LYS A 345 -16.41 3.64 -5.53
N ILE A 346 -16.96 3.68 -4.31
CA ILE A 346 -16.19 3.54 -3.06
C ILE A 346 -16.67 2.28 -2.34
N ASN A 347 -15.74 1.37 -2.01
CA ASN A 347 -16.02 0.21 -1.18
C ASN A 347 -15.23 0.34 0.13
N VAL A 348 -15.93 0.37 1.27
CA VAL A 348 -15.33 0.51 2.60
C VAL A 348 -15.39 -0.83 3.34
N TYR A 349 -14.29 -1.22 3.96
CA TYR A 349 -14.14 -2.42 4.77
C TYR A 349 -13.60 -2.02 6.15
N TRP A 350 -14.32 -2.40 7.21
CA TRP A 350 -13.99 -2.09 8.62
C TRP A 350 -13.49 -3.32 9.37
#